data_AF-A0A1B6JCA8-F1
#
_entry.id   AF-A0A1B6JCA8-F1
#
_cell.length_a   1.000
_cell.length_b   1.000
_cell.length_c   1.000
_cell.angle_alpha   90.00
_cell.angle_beta   90.00
_cell.angle_gamma   90.00
#
_symmetry.space_group_name_H-M   'P 1'
#
loop_
_entity.id
_entity.type
_entity.pdbx_description
1 polymer ?
#
loop_
_entity_poly.entity_id
_entity_poly.type
_entity_poly.pdbx_seq_one_letter_code
_entity_poly.pdbx_strand_id
1 'polypeptide(L)'
;FGLLLRLRLSMAFNKSVLENVREDDFVEYFIFPSLEVDFDNVKDHLQKVLISVKSVLETFCHSYIWQKDDVRFIPRIDPGLNLPPIDDSDEKLHLPPHLYGVSHYGDNIEDEWFIVFLLLEATRAIPDLVVRVVDSDGEFLLIEAANHLPSWATPEACDRRVYLYQGAVH
;
A
#
# COMPACT_ATOMS: atom_id res chain seq x y z
N PHE A 1 -42.17 30.53 -7.84
CA PHE A 1 -42.08 29.06 -7.82
C PHE A 1 -41.59 28.52 -9.17
N GLY A 2 -40.33 28.79 -9.55
CA GLY A 2 -39.83 28.37 -10.87
C GLY A 2 -38.32 28.44 -11.10
N LEU A 3 -37.53 29.01 -10.18
CA LEU A 3 -36.06 29.07 -10.32
C LEU A 3 -35.27 28.15 -9.37
N LEU A 4 -35.87 27.63 -8.32
CA LEU A 4 -35.18 26.71 -7.38
C LEU A 4 -35.15 25.24 -7.84
N LEU A 5 -35.91 24.88 -8.89
CA LEU A 5 -35.92 23.52 -9.45
C LEU A 5 -34.96 23.33 -10.64
N ARG A 6 -34.39 24.42 -11.20
CA ARG A 6 -33.40 24.34 -12.28
C ARG A 6 -31.94 24.35 -11.81
N LEU A 7 -31.69 24.56 -10.52
CA LEU A 7 -30.37 24.44 -9.89
C LEU A 7 -30.13 23.07 -9.24
N ARG A 8 -31.10 22.15 -9.30
CA ARG A 8 -30.95 20.76 -8.83
C ARG A 8 -30.84 19.70 -9.94
N LEU A 9 -30.71 20.11 -11.20
CA LEU A 9 -30.51 19.20 -12.34
C LEU A 9 -29.29 19.51 -13.22
N SER A 10 -28.39 20.39 -12.77
CA SER A 10 -27.06 20.55 -13.36
C SER A 10 -25.99 20.05 -12.38
N MET A 11 -26.25 18.87 -11.81
CA MET A 11 -25.36 18.16 -10.88
C MET A 11 -25.11 16.72 -11.34
N ALA A 12 -25.27 16.46 -12.63
CA ALA A 12 -25.10 15.14 -13.22
C ALA A 12 -24.81 15.26 -14.72
N PHE A 13 -23.69 15.86 -15.11
CA PHE A 13 -23.10 15.63 -16.44
C PHE A 13 -21.67 16.19 -16.54
N ASN A 14 -20.76 15.57 -15.79
CA ASN A 14 -19.32 15.38 -16.14
C ASN A 14 -18.58 14.73 -14.96
N LYS A 15 -19.18 13.69 -14.35
CA LYS A 15 -18.39 12.63 -13.74
C LYS A 15 -17.78 11.90 -14.93
N SER A 16 -16.49 12.10 -15.12
CA SER A 16 -15.80 11.68 -16.33
C SER A 16 -16.04 10.18 -16.54
N VAL A 17 -16.15 9.76 -17.80
CA VAL A 17 -16.16 8.33 -18.17
C VAL A 17 -14.87 7.61 -17.70
N LEU A 18 -13.89 8.36 -17.17
CA LEU A 18 -12.66 7.91 -16.53
C LEU A 18 -12.80 7.67 -15.01
N GLU A 19 -13.89 8.11 -14.36
CA GLU A 19 -14.24 7.78 -12.97
C GLU A 19 -15.06 6.49 -12.84
N ASN A 20 -15.48 5.89 -13.96
CA ASN A 20 -16.24 4.62 -13.98
C ASN A 20 -15.38 3.39 -14.32
N VAL A 21 -14.04 3.53 -14.28
CA VAL A 21 -13.09 2.41 -14.36
C VAL A 21 -11.93 2.66 -13.38
N ARG A 22 -12.27 2.99 -12.12
CA ARG A 22 -11.45 2.58 -10.99
C ARG A 22 -12.10 1.29 -10.52
N GLU A 23 -11.45 0.16 -10.74
CA GLU A 23 -11.86 -1.06 -10.04
C GLU A 23 -11.38 -0.87 -8.60
N ASP A 24 -12.31 -0.57 -7.68
CA ASP A 24 -12.07 -0.03 -6.33
C ASP A 24 -11.47 -1.05 -5.32
N ASP A 25 -10.69 -2.04 -5.78
CA ASP A 25 -10.22 -3.16 -4.95
C ASP A 25 -8.74 -3.47 -5.19
N PHE A 26 -7.87 -2.82 -4.42
CA PHE A 26 -6.42 -2.97 -4.50
C PHE A 26 -5.74 -2.99 -3.14
N VAL A 27 -4.56 -3.60 -3.10
CA VAL A 27 -3.60 -3.49 -2.01
C VAL A 27 -2.32 -2.89 -2.58
N GLU A 28 -1.97 -1.71 -2.10
CA GLU A 28 -0.70 -1.03 -2.32
C GLU A 28 0.24 -1.31 -1.14
N TYR A 29 1.52 -1.59 -1.44
CA TYR A 29 2.50 -1.94 -0.42
C TYR A 29 3.87 -1.34 -0.69
N PHE A 30 4.52 -0.93 0.40
CA PHE A 30 5.83 -0.29 0.42
C PHE A 30 6.74 -1.09 1.36
N ILE A 31 7.87 -1.58 0.86
CA ILE A 31 8.85 -2.33 1.65
C ILE A 31 10.11 -1.49 1.82
N PHE A 32 10.43 -1.17 3.07
CA PHE A 32 11.58 -0.40 3.47
C PHE A 32 12.61 -1.33 4.14
N PRO A 33 13.71 -1.67 3.45
CA PRO A 33 14.82 -2.37 4.08
C PRO A 33 15.66 -1.43 4.95
N SER A 34 16.43 -1.98 5.88
CA SER A 34 17.47 -1.23 6.58
C SER A 34 18.56 -0.77 5.62
N LEU A 35 18.70 0.54 5.45
CA LEU A 35 19.68 1.16 4.56
C LEU A 35 20.88 1.66 5.37
N GLU A 36 21.82 0.78 5.68
CA GLU A 36 23.15 1.15 6.23
C GLU A 36 24.20 1.40 5.12
N VAL A 37 23.76 1.48 3.87
CA VAL A 37 24.63 1.45 2.68
C VAL A 37 24.72 2.80 1.99
N ASP A 38 25.90 3.11 1.43
CA ASP A 38 26.10 4.29 0.56
C ASP A 38 25.14 4.30 -0.64
N PHE A 39 24.71 5.50 -1.06
CA PHE A 39 23.72 5.70 -2.14
C PHE A 39 24.06 4.97 -3.45
N ASP A 40 25.34 4.84 -3.80
CA ASP A 40 25.78 4.16 -5.02
C ASP A 40 25.46 2.65 -5.01
N ASN A 41 25.34 2.05 -3.82
CA ASN A 41 25.03 0.62 -3.64
C ASN A 41 23.55 0.34 -3.31
N VAL A 42 22.74 1.38 -3.14
CA VAL A 42 21.31 1.24 -2.77
C VAL A 42 20.54 0.43 -3.81
N LYS A 43 20.82 0.63 -5.10
CA LYS A 43 20.16 -0.12 -6.18
C LYS A 43 20.41 -1.63 -6.07
N ASP A 44 21.67 -2.02 -5.90
CA ASP A 44 22.06 -3.41 -5.79
C ASP A 44 21.55 -4.03 -4.50
N HIS A 45 21.52 -3.26 -3.41
CA HIS A 45 20.91 -3.67 -2.16
C HIS A 45 19.41 -3.94 -2.32
N LEU A 46 18.65 -3.01 -2.91
CA LEU A 46 17.22 -3.19 -3.18
C LEU A 46 16.96 -4.39 -4.10
N GLN A 47 17.83 -4.64 -5.08
CA GLN A 47 17.71 -5.84 -5.92
C GLN A 47 17.94 -7.13 -5.14
N LYS A 48 18.90 -7.16 -4.21
CA LYS A 48 19.09 -8.31 -3.31
C LYS A 48 17.88 -8.53 -2.42
N VAL A 49 17.36 -7.48 -1.80
CA VAL A 49 16.15 -7.53 -0.96
C VAL A 49 14.96 -8.02 -1.79
N LEU A 50 14.77 -7.51 -3.01
CA LEU A 50 13.73 -7.95 -3.94
C LEU A 50 13.78 -9.46 -4.19
N ILE A 51 14.97 -10.00 -4.45
CA ILE A 51 15.16 -11.44 -4.68
C ILE A 51 14.84 -12.23 -3.40
N SER A 52 15.32 -11.77 -2.24
CA SER A 52 15.03 -12.39 -0.94
C SER A 52 13.54 -12.40 -0.63
N VAL A 53 12.85 -11.28 -0.81
CA VAL A 53 11.39 -11.17 -0.62
C VAL A 53 10.67 -12.15 -1.53
N LYS A 54 10.97 -12.14 -2.84
CA LYS A 54 10.35 -13.07 -3.79
C LYS A 54 10.55 -14.53 -3.40
N SER A 55 11.76 -14.91 -2.99
CA SER A 55 12.06 -16.27 -2.57
C SER A 55 11.23 -16.69 -1.34
N VAL A 56 10.97 -15.77 -0.41
CA VAL A 56 10.09 -16.04 0.74
C VAL A 56 8.66 -16.24 0.25
N LEU A 57 8.14 -15.33 -0.57
CA LEU A 57 6.76 -15.40 -1.06
C LEU A 57 6.49 -16.67 -1.90
N GLU A 58 7.44 -17.07 -2.74
CA GLU A 58 7.33 -18.26 -3.58
C GLU A 58 7.10 -19.55 -2.77
N THR A 59 7.57 -19.60 -1.52
CA THR A 59 7.34 -20.74 -0.61
C THR A 59 5.85 -20.93 -0.29
N PHE A 60 5.08 -19.84 -0.30
CA PHE A 60 3.66 -19.83 0.01
C PHE A 60 2.77 -19.78 -1.24
N CYS A 61 3.27 -19.19 -2.34
CA CYS A 61 2.49 -18.99 -3.56
C CYS A 61 2.39 -20.23 -4.48
N HIS A 62 3.12 -21.33 -4.23
CA HIS A 62 3.26 -22.44 -5.19
C HIS A 62 1.96 -23.10 -5.65
N SER A 63 0.88 -23.02 -4.86
CA SER A 63 -0.42 -23.60 -5.20
C SER A 63 -1.57 -22.59 -5.04
N TYR A 64 -1.25 -21.31 -4.91
CA TYR A 64 -2.25 -20.26 -4.79
C TYR A 64 -2.74 -19.83 -6.18
N ILE A 65 -4.04 -19.65 -6.33
CA ILE A 65 -4.66 -19.20 -7.57
C ILE A 65 -5.19 -17.78 -7.34
N TRP A 66 -4.48 -16.80 -7.89
CA TRP A 66 -4.90 -15.40 -7.86
C TRP A 66 -6.13 -15.19 -8.72
N GLN A 67 -7.09 -14.40 -8.23
CA GLN A 67 -8.23 -14.00 -9.04
C GLN A 67 -7.79 -13.05 -10.16
N LYS A 68 -6.93 -12.08 -9.83
CA LYS A 68 -6.57 -11.00 -10.73
C LYS A 68 -5.06 -10.75 -10.80
N ASP A 69 -4.49 -10.02 -9.84
CA ASP A 69 -3.05 -9.72 -9.84
C ASP A 69 -2.30 -10.49 -8.75
N ASP A 70 -1.12 -11.00 -9.10
CA ASP A 70 -0.15 -11.52 -8.14
C ASP A 70 0.68 -10.39 -7.49
N VAL A 71 1.48 -10.73 -6.48
CA VAL A 71 2.37 -9.78 -5.79
C VAL A 71 3.57 -9.44 -6.67
N ARG A 72 3.77 -8.15 -6.96
CA ARG A 72 4.87 -7.65 -7.79
C ARG A 72 5.52 -6.43 -7.16
N PHE A 73 6.85 -6.40 -7.20
CA PHE A 73 7.64 -5.34 -6.59
C PHE A 73 8.53 -4.64 -7.62
N ILE A 74 8.58 -3.31 -7.52
CA ILE A 74 9.40 -2.41 -8.33
C ILE A 74 10.30 -1.62 -7.37
N PRO A 75 11.64 -1.71 -7.51
CA PRO A 75 12.55 -0.88 -6.74
C PRO A 75 12.37 0.62 -7.05
N ARG A 76 12.28 1.43 -6.01
CA ARG A 76 12.19 2.90 -6.05
C ARG A 76 13.38 3.49 -5.29
N ILE A 77 14.24 4.19 -6.01
CA ILE A 77 15.45 4.85 -5.45
C ILE A 77 15.25 6.36 -5.36
N ASP A 78 14.30 6.89 -6.12
CA ASP A 78 14.04 8.33 -6.18
C ASP A 78 13.34 8.77 -4.88
N PRO A 79 13.93 9.70 -4.10
CA PRO A 79 13.27 10.27 -2.95
C PRO A 79 12.07 11.14 -3.32
N GLY A 80 11.82 11.43 -4.59
CA GLY A 80 10.65 12.17 -5.07
C GLY A 80 9.72 11.25 -5.84
N LEU A 81 8.92 10.43 -5.15
CA LEU A 81 7.72 9.93 -5.81
C LEU A 81 6.81 11.14 -6.03
N ASN A 82 6.43 11.43 -7.28
CA ASN A 82 5.26 12.26 -7.55
C ASN A 82 4.00 11.44 -7.17
N LEU A 83 3.86 11.09 -5.89
CA LEU A 83 2.56 10.74 -5.36
C LEU A 83 1.72 12.03 -5.42
N PRO A 84 0.47 11.98 -5.89
CA PRO A 84 -0.40 13.14 -5.81
C PRO A 84 -0.43 13.63 -4.35
N PRO A 85 -0.34 14.95 -4.12
CA PRO A 85 -0.46 15.52 -2.79
C PRO A 85 -1.76 15.03 -2.14
N ILE A 86 -1.67 14.59 -0.89
CA ILE A 86 -2.80 14.04 -0.13
C ILE A 86 -3.61 15.17 0.53
N ASP A 87 -3.14 16.40 0.40
CA ASP A 87 -3.74 17.66 0.84
C ASP A 87 -3.32 18.75 -0.15
N ASP A 88 -4.05 19.87 -0.23
CA ASP A 88 -3.67 21.10 -0.94
C ASP A 88 -2.32 21.69 -0.45
N SER A 89 -1.66 21.04 0.51
CA SER A 89 -0.28 21.30 0.91
C SER A 89 0.72 20.78 -0.14
N ASP A 90 1.41 21.71 -0.79
CA ASP A 90 2.46 21.53 -1.82
C ASP A 90 3.72 20.73 -1.38
N GLU A 91 3.70 20.04 -0.24
CA GLU A 91 4.85 19.25 0.24
C GLU A 91 4.88 17.86 -0.41
N LYS A 92 5.77 17.71 -1.41
CA LYS A 92 6.14 16.40 -1.95
C LYS A 92 6.70 15.53 -0.84
N LEU A 93 6.03 14.43 -0.50
CA LEU A 93 6.55 13.46 0.45
C LEU A 93 7.83 12.82 -0.08
N HIS A 94 8.90 12.96 0.70
CA HIS A 94 10.17 12.30 0.42
C HIS A 94 10.22 10.93 1.08
N LEU A 95 9.98 9.87 0.31
CA LEU A 95 10.11 8.49 0.80
C LEU A 95 11.56 8.00 0.67
N PRO A 96 12.10 7.24 1.64
CA PRO A 96 13.40 6.61 1.49
C PRO A 96 13.37 5.56 0.37
N PRO A 97 14.52 5.11 -0.14
CA PRO A 97 14.58 4.03 -1.12
C PRO A 97 13.85 2.77 -0.63
N HIS A 98 12.97 2.21 -1.46
CA HIS A 98 12.04 1.15 -1.07
C HIS A 98 11.67 0.24 -2.25
N LEU A 99 11.04 -0.89 -1.97
CA LEU A 99 10.30 -1.65 -2.99
C LEU A 99 8.83 -1.25 -2.93
N TYR A 100 8.22 -1.10 -4.09
CA TYR A 100 6.83 -0.67 -4.23
C TYR A 100 6.03 -1.67 -5.05
N GLY A 101 4.78 -1.91 -4.70
CA GLY A 101 3.88 -2.68 -5.53
C GLY A 101 2.42 -2.36 -5.26
N VAL A 102 1.58 -2.75 -6.22
CA VAL A 102 0.13 -2.68 -6.14
C VAL A 102 -0.41 -3.96 -6.77
N SER A 103 -1.36 -4.59 -6.09
CA SER A 103 -2.05 -5.79 -6.57
C SER A 103 -3.55 -5.58 -6.43
N HIS A 104 -4.32 -5.80 -7.50
CA HIS A 104 -5.77 -5.76 -7.45
C HIS A 104 -6.31 -7.13 -7.09
N TYR A 105 -7.14 -7.20 -6.04
CA TYR A 105 -7.78 -8.44 -5.60
C TYR A 105 -9.17 -8.63 -6.24
N GLY A 106 -9.77 -7.57 -6.81
CA GLY A 106 -11.10 -7.66 -7.41
C GLY A 106 -12.14 -8.03 -6.35
N ASP A 107 -12.96 -9.04 -6.62
CA ASP A 107 -14.02 -9.46 -5.68
C ASP A 107 -13.54 -10.45 -4.59
N ASN A 108 -12.29 -10.93 -4.66
CA ASN A 108 -11.76 -11.95 -3.76
C ASN A 108 -10.99 -11.31 -2.60
N ILE A 109 -11.72 -10.99 -1.54
CA ILE A 109 -11.14 -10.49 -0.27
C ILE A 109 -10.08 -11.48 0.29
N GLU A 110 -10.12 -12.77 -0.06
CA GLU A 110 -9.05 -13.70 0.36
C GLU A 110 -7.69 -13.37 -0.27
N ASP A 111 -7.65 -12.85 -1.51
CA ASP A 111 -6.40 -12.42 -2.16
C ASP A 111 -5.78 -11.24 -1.39
N GLU A 112 -6.60 -10.30 -0.91
CA GLU A 112 -6.16 -9.19 -0.06
C GLU A 112 -5.48 -9.70 1.23
N TRP A 113 -6.17 -10.56 1.99
CA TRP A 113 -5.61 -11.13 3.21
C TRP A 113 -4.37 -11.99 2.95
N PHE A 114 -4.34 -12.70 1.82
CA PHE A 114 -3.19 -13.48 1.44
C PHE A 114 -1.98 -12.60 1.12
N ILE A 115 -2.17 -11.45 0.46
CA ILE A 115 -1.10 -10.45 0.25
C ILE A 115 -0.57 -9.95 1.60
N VAL A 116 -1.45 -9.59 2.54
CA VAL A 116 -1.04 -9.14 3.88
C VAL A 116 -0.25 -10.23 4.61
N PHE A 117 -0.71 -11.48 4.56
CA PHE A 117 -0.02 -12.63 5.12
C PHE A 117 1.39 -12.83 4.52
N LEU A 118 1.49 -12.76 3.19
CA LEU A 118 2.76 -12.86 2.47
C LEU A 118 3.77 -11.78 2.92
N LEU A 119 3.30 -10.54 3.05
CA LEU A 119 4.11 -9.42 3.53
C LEU A 119 4.53 -9.60 4.99
N LEU A 120 3.63 -10.09 5.85
CA LEU A 120 3.92 -10.40 7.24
C LEU A 120 5.04 -11.45 7.36
N GLU A 121 4.96 -12.53 6.59
CA GLU A 121 5.98 -13.57 6.56
C GLU A 121 7.31 -13.08 5.98
N ALA A 122 7.27 -12.16 5.00
CA ALA A 122 8.48 -11.48 4.53
C ALA A 122 9.17 -10.68 5.66
N THR A 123 8.41 -9.94 6.48
CA THR A 123 8.98 -9.21 7.64
C THR A 123 9.48 -10.13 8.76
N ARG A 124 8.94 -11.35 8.85
CA ARG A 124 9.41 -12.37 9.81
C ARG A 124 10.72 -13.01 9.35
N ALA A 125 10.86 -13.27 8.04
CA ALA A 125 11.99 -13.96 7.46
C ALA A 125 13.21 -13.05 7.21
N ILE A 126 12.98 -11.78 6.91
CA ILE A 126 14.03 -10.81 6.56
C ILE A 126 14.21 -9.83 7.71
N PRO A 127 15.37 -9.82 8.39
CA PRO A 127 15.65 -8.88 9.46
C PRO A 127 15.53 -7.43 9.00
N ASP A 128 15.02 -6.58 9.90
CA ASP A 128 14.93 -5.13 9.72
C ASP A 128 14.17 -4.69 8.45
N LEU A 129 13.20 -5.51 8.03
CA LEU A 129 12.28 -5.20 6.96
C LEU A 129 11.01 -4.57 7.54
N VAL A 130 10.74 -3.32 7.19
CA VAL A 130 9.50 -2.60 7.54
C VAL A 130 8.60 -2.57 6.32
N VAL A 131 7.33 -2.88 6.47
CA VAL A 131 6.36 -2.85 5.36
C VAL A 131 5.18 -1.96 5.72
N ARG A 132 4.76 -1.11 4.79
CA ARG A 132 3.50 -0.38 4.87
C ARG A 132 2.52 -0.97 3.86
N VAL A 133 1.26 -1.08 4.23
CA VAL A 133 0.19 -1.62 3.38
C VAL A 133 -1.00 -0.66 3.41
N VAL A 134 -1.57 -0.38 2.24
CA VAL A 134 -2.65 0.58 1.99
C VAL A 134 -3.67 -0.14 1.10
N ASP A 135 -4.92 -0.24 1.52
CA ASP A 135 -6.03 -0.76 0.72
C ASP A 135 -6.79 0.37 0.01
N SER A 136 -7.87 0.02 -0.69
CA SER A 136 -8.73 1.00 -1.36
C SER A 136 -9.46 1.95 -0.39
N ASP A 137 -9.65 1.53 0.86
CA ASP A 137 -10.23 2.35 1.94
C ASP A 137 -9.19 3.22 2.67
N GLY A 138 -7.90 2.99 2.45
CA GLY A 138 -6.78 3.85 2.82
C GLY A 138 -5.80 3.28 3.85
N GLU A 139 -6.26 2.58 4.89
CA GLU A 139 -5.40 1.97 5.92
C GLU A 139 -6.10 0.75 6.58
N PHE A 140 -6.18 -0.38 5.86
CA PHE A 140 -6.74 -1.66 6.33
C PHE A 140 -6.30 -2.13 7.73
N LEU A 141 -4.99 -2.01 8.02
CA LEU A 141 -4.39 -2.56 9.25
C LEU A 141 -4.91 -1.90 10.54
N LEU A 142 -5.51 -0.70 10.43
CA LEU A 142 -6.08 0.02 11.57
C LEU A 142 -7.34 -0.64 12.11
N ILE A 143 -8.12 -1.31 11.26
CA ILE A 143 -9.39 -1.93 11.68
C ILE A 143 -9.11 -3.14 12.60
N GLU A 144 -8.10 -3.95 12.24
CA GLU A 144 -7.67 -5.09 13.05
C GLU A 144 -6.90 -4.68 14.31
N ALA A 145 -6.08 -3.62 14.21
CA ALA A 145 -5.36 -3.07 15.36
C ALA A 145 -6.27 -2.25 16.30
N ALA A 146 -7.43 -1.76 15.85
CA ALA A 146 -8.28 -0.80 16.56
C ALA A 146 -8.60 -1.20 18.01
N ASN A 147 -8.84 -2.50 18.26
CA ASN A 147 -9.16 -3.00 19.59
C ASN A 147 -7.96 -3.01 20.56
N HIS A 148 -6.74 -2.90 20.01
CA HIS A 148 -5.48 -2.87 20.74
C HIS A 148 -4.81 -1.49 20.72
N LEU A 149 -5.36 -0.56 19.94
CA LEU A 149 -4.86 0.80 19.87
C LEU A 149 -5.29 1.61 21.10
N PRO A 150 -4.40 2.47 21.63
CA PRO A 150 -4.77 3.38 22.71
C PRO A 150 -5.84 4.36 22.23
N SER A 151 -6.67 4.87 23.15
CA SER A 151 -7.82 5.73 22.81
C SER A 151 -7.49 7.05 22.11
N TRP A 152 -6.20 7.40 21.99
CA TRP A 152 -5.73 8.57 21.24
C TRP A 152 -5.40 8.27 19.76
N ALA A 153 -5.28 6.99 19.40
CA ALA A 153 -4.95 6.52 18.06
C ALA A 153 -6.22 6.47 17.21
N THR A 154 -6.65 7.63 16.72
CA THR A 154 -7.73 7.75 15.73
C THR A 154 -7.19 7.44 14.34
N PRO A 155 -8.05 7.05 13.37
CA PRO A 155 -7.63 6.81 11.99
C PRO A 155 -6.83 7.97 11.40
N GLU A 156 -7.22 9.22 11.69
CA GLU A 156 -6.53 10.42 11.24
C GLU A 156 -5.18 10.62 11.94
N ALA A 157 -5.08 10.22 13.21
CA ALA A 157 -3.83 10.31 13.97
C ALA A 157 -2.82 9.22 13.59
N CYS A 158 -3.30 8.14 13.00
CA CYS A 158 -2.51 6.98 12.58
C CYS A 158 -2.31 6.87 11.06
N ASP A 159 -2.83 7.82 10.27
CA ASP A 159 -2.56 7.89 8.83
C ASP A 159 -1.05 7.78 8.58
N ARG A 160 -0.66 6.78 7.79
CA ARG A 160 0.73 6.45 7.44
C ARG A 160 1.64 6.10 8.62
N ARG A 161 1.11 5.68 9.76
CA ARG A 161 1.90 5.33 10.96
C ARG A 161 1.79 3.88 11.36
N VAL A 162 1.07 3.07 10.59
CA VAL A 162 0.93 1.64 10.82
C VAL A 162 1.85 0.88 9.88
N TYR A 163 2.63 -0.02 10.45
CA TYR A 163 3.60 -0.80 9.70
C TYR A 163 3.59 -2.27 10.13
N LEU A 164 3.97 -3.16 9.22
CA LEU A 164 4.35 -4.53 9.54
C LEU A 164 5.85 -4.56 9.83
N TYR A 165 6.22 -5.18 10.94
CA TYR A 165 7.61 -5.37 11.34
C TYR A 165 7.74 -6.66 12.15
N GLN A 166 8.75 -7.48 11.84
CA GLN A 166 9.05 -8.73 12.56
C GLN A 166 7.84 -9.67 12.73
N GLY A 167 6.94 -9.70 11.74
CA GLY A 167 5.75 -10.55 11.75
C GLY A 167 4.64 -10.08 12.71
N ALA A 168 4.61 -8.80 13.06
CA ALA A 168 3.55 -8.14 13.82
C ALA A 168 3.18 -6.77 13.20
N VAL A 169 2.01 -6.24 13.58
CA VAL A 169 1.58 -4.87 13.27
C VAL A 169 2.09 -3.93 14.36
N HIS A 170 2.67 -2.79 13.98
CA HIS A 170 3.29 -1.78 14.85
C HIS A 170 2.70 -0.39 14.62
#